data_AF-A0A5P9H9F4-F1
#
_entry.id   AF-A0A5P9H9F4-F1
#
_cell.length_a   1.000
_cell.length_b   1.000
_cell.length_c   1.000
_cell.angle_alpha   90.00
_cell.angle_beta   90.00
_cell.angle_gamma   90.00
#
_symmetry.space_group_name_H-M   'P 1'
#
loop_
_entity.id
_entity.type
_entity.pdbx_description
1 polymer ?
#
loop_
_entity_poly.entity_id
_entity_poly.type
_entity_poly.pdbx_seq_one_letter_code
_entity_poly.pdbx_strand_id
1 'polypeptide(L)'
;MQRGNPGARGAVRLVWLMALCLIGLGASSSHAQDQDRTEPRAGQEQDDVRAVVDVSGSMKSHDPDRLAESAMGLLVSLLPESASAGVWTFGERVDNPLPLGRVEAGWRERALSLPPSRRDQQYTDIEAALRQAANGEANGGLHLILMTDGVIDLPPGRGDKPAIDRASRRRIVEELAPELAAQGVTVHAIAFSDEADLALIERLAQRTGGLATRVDSAEGLMGAFLDIFERIFPADRLPLDDDGGFVVDQGVDRLSALIFHDPEAEPLTLIGPDGTRYRADSAPEGANWQVEPRFDLVRIPEPEAGQWRLEGPVDDGSRISISGPWRLRIGSLPATLYRGFPVPVEAWLEAEREAPPLPGNLTLEVSLALPDGEAQSTVTLTADDQGRFQGELPAPALTGNAQLVVRASGDGFTRQRRQAVNVLPSIGAVHDPAGGRVVLAAEHPRLNRDNTEIRGALAGEALEAEPVGETRWTMALPELDPDLRQPLTLSARVTLDGETRELSLPRLMLNPDARVGIAGVDAGPTLSAERFGDAGEAAAPEAEPSLADRLVEGVNDLPARLRLAWQEGWPGLVERVRGWSQGPMFWILLVLTIGLVMLRLLWRHTSRSASTRERRDPHV
;
A
#
# COMPACT_ATOMS: atom_id res chain seq x y z
N MET A 1 13.65 -66.61 -75.77
CA MET A 1 13.50 -65.74 -76.96
C MET A 1 12.38 -64.75 -76.65
N GLN A 2 12.62 -63.47 -76.91
CA GLN A 2 11.72 -62.29 -76.77
C GLN A 2 11.45 -61.84 -75.32
N ARG A 3 12.09 -60.74 -74.85
CA ARG A 3 11.84 -59.30 -75.13
C ARG A 3 10.40 -58.93 -74.77
N GLY A 4 10.10 -57.89 -74.00
CA GLY A 4 10.85 -56.74 -73.52
C GLY A 4 9.82 -55.69 -73.06
N ASN A 5 10.25 -54.83 -72.13
CA ASN A 5 9.62 -53.58 -71.65
C ASN A 5 8.95 -52.75 -72.78
N PRO A 6 8.02 -51.80 -72.54
CA PRO A 6 8.04 -50.72 -71.51
C PRO A 6 6.64 -50.49 -70.87
N GLY A 7 6.35 -49.62 -69.91
CA GLY A 7 6.98 -48.44 -69.34
C GLY A 7 5.92 -47.33 -69.21
N ALA A 8 5.98 -46.60 -68.09
CA ALA A 8 5.45 -45.25 -67.85
C ALA A 8 4.01 -45.03 -67.29
N ARG A 9 4.03 -44.49 -66.05
CA ARG A 9 3.28 -43.32 -65.52
C ARG A 9 1.81 -43.49 -65.07
N GLY A 10 1.69 -43.61 -63.74
CA GLY A 10 1.05 -42.59 -62.89
C GLY A 10 -0.47 -42.60 -62.75
N ALA A 11 -0.97 -42.91 -61.55
CA ALA A 11 -2.16 -42.28 -60.96
C ALA A 11 -2.43 -42.79 -59.54
N VAL A 12 -2.53 -41.84 -58.60
CA VAL A 12 -3.57 -41.70 -57.57
C VAL A 12 -3.65 -42.71 -56.41
N ARG A 13 -3.58 -42.13 -55.22
CA ARG A 13 -3.80 -42.68 -53.87
C ARG A 13 -5.19 -43.30 -53.73
N LEU A 14 -5.29 -44.47 -53.09
CA LEU A 14 -6.42 -44.83 -52.23
C LEU A 14 -6.04 -45.91 -51.20
N VAL A 15 -6.01 -45.50 -49.92
CA VAL A 15 -6.54 -46.18 -48.73
C VAL A 15 -5.98 -47.56 -48.31
N TRP A 16 -5.27 -47.52 -47.17
CA TRP A 16 -5.28 -48.44 -46.02
C TRP A 16 -5.17 -49.97 -46.21
N LEU A 17 -4.08 -50.59 -45.72
CA LEU A 17 -4.04 -51.41 -44.49
C LEU A 17 -2.70 -52.17 -44.34
N MET A 18 -2.14 -52.11 -43.12
CA MET A 18 -1.29 -53.11 -42.43
C MET A 18 -0.13 -53.85 -43.14
N ALA A 19 1.09 -53.60 -42.65
CA ALA A 19 2.16 -54.58 -42.42
C ALA A 19 3.18 -53.89 -41.48
N LEU A 20 3.21 -54.10 -40.16
CA LEU A 20 3.56 -55.30 -39.39
C LEU A 20 4.84 -56.02 -39.84
N CYS A 21 5.86 -55.84 -39.00
CA CYS A 21 6.97 -56.73 -38.66
C CYS A 21 8.16 -56.90 -39.61
N LEU A 22 9.34 -56.66 -39.02
CA LEU A 22 10.65 -57.32 -39.13
C LEU A 22 11.71 -56.22 -39.16
N ILE A 23 12.70 -56.13 -38.27
CA ILE A 23 13.73 -57.08 -37.82
C ILE A 23 14.29 -56.46 -36.50
N GLY A 24 14.66 -57.11 -35.39
CA GLY A 24 15.09 -58.47 -35.11
C GLY A 24 16.50 -58.45 -34.45
N LEU A 25 16.57 -58.91 -33.18
CA LEU A 25 17.74 -59.42 -32.42
C LEU A 25 18.90 -58.44 -32.07
N GLY A 26 19.53 -58.44 -30.89
CA GLY A 26 19.43 -59.23 -29.65
C GLY A 26 20.51 -58.82 -28.62
N ALA A 27 20.22 -59.05 -27.31
CA ALA A 27 21.03 -59.26 -26.09
C ALA A 27 22.42 -58.56 -25.93
N SER A 28 22.81 -57.89 -24.83
CA SER A 28 22.71 -58.26 -23.40
C SER A 28 23.10 -57.09 -22.46
N SER A 29 22.78 -57.26 -21.17
CA SER A 29 23.36 -56.67 -19.94
C SER A 29 22.52 -55.61 -19.20
N SER A 30 22.17 -56.00 -17.98
CA SER A 30 21.43 -55.29 -16.96
C SER A 30 22.36 -54.39 -16.14
N HIS A 31 22.12 -53.09 -16.21
CA HIS A 31 22.33 -52.16 -15.10
C HIS A 31 20.99 -51.47 -14.85
N ALA A 32 20.42 -51.75 -13.68
CA ALA A 32 19.29 -51.00 -13.16
C ALA A 32 19.79 -49.60 -12.82
N GLN A 33 19.32 -48.61 -13.59
CA GLN A 33 19.49 -47.22 -13.24
C GLN A 33 18.12 -46.75 -12.74
N ASP A 34 18.07 -46.60 -11.43
CA ASP A 34 17.01 -45.96 -10.67
C ASP A 34 16.75 -44.60 -11.32
N GLN A 35 15.57 -44.44 -11.91
CA GLN A 35 15.14 -43.15 -12.44
C GLN A 35 14.78 -42.30 -11.23
N ASP A 36 15.76 -41.50 -10.84
CA ASP A 36 15.66 -40.32 -10.02
C ASP A 36 14.39 -39.56 -10.43
N ARG A 37 13.30 -39.77 -9.67
CA ARG A 37 12.12 -38.92 -9.71
C ARG A 37 12.57 -37.61 -9.10
N THR A 38 13.13 -36.75 -9.92
CA THR A 38 13.34 -35.36 -9.59
C THR A 38 11.96 -34.76 -9.33
N GLU A 39 11.58 -34.69 -8.05
CA GLU A 39 10.52 -33.81 -7.59
C GLU A 39 10.81 -32.40 -8.15
N PRO A 40 9.78 -31.64 -8.56
CA PRO A 40 10.00 -30.28 -9.00
C PRO A 40 10.67 -29.50 -7.86
N ARG A 41 11.93 -29.09 -8.07
CA ARG A 41 12.54 -28.02 -7.28
C ARG A 41 11.53 -26.88 -7.27
N ALA A 42 11.14 -26.40 -6.09
CA ALA A 42 10.41 -25.15 -5.95
C ALA A 42 11.19 -24.06 -6.69
N GLY A 43 10.76 -23.77 -7.92
CA GLY A 43 11.33 -22.71 -8.72
C GLY A 43 11.05 -21.41 -8.00
N GLN A 44 12.05 -20.53 -7.91
CA GLN A 44 11.82 -19.14 -7.55
C GLN A 44 10.71 -18.63 -8.47
N GLU A 45 9.54 -18.34 -7.89
CA GLU A 45 8.41 -17.77 -8.62
C GLU A 45 8.93 -16.46 -9.25
N GLN A 46 8.88 -16.38 -10.58
CA GLN A 46 9.32 -15.20 -11.31
C GLN A 46 8.18 -14.20 -11.26
N ASP A 47 8.15 -13.39 -10.21
CA ASP A 47 7.13 -12.35 -10.10
C ASP A 47 7.34 -11.28 -11.18
N ASP A 48 6.24 -10.92 -11.80
CA ASP A 48 6.14 -9.86 -12.79
C ASP A 48 5.66 -8.59 -12.08
N VAL A 49 6.49 -7.55 -12.05
CA VAL A 49 6.15 -6.26 -11.42
C VAL A 49 5.95 -5.19 -12.49
N ARG A 50 4.73 -4.66 -12.59
CA ARG A 50 4.37 -3.66 -13.59
C ARG A 50 3.95 -2.37 -12.89
N ALA A 51 4.77 -1.34 -13.01
CA ALA A 51 4.42 -0.02 -12.50
C ALA A 51 3.52 0.71 -13.49
N VAL A 52 2.43 1.29 -12.99
CA VAL A 52 1.41 1.99 -13.77
C VAL A 52 1.28 3.40 -13.20
N VAL A 53 1.90 4.37 -13.86
CA VAL A 53 2.11 5.72 -13.33
C VAL A 53 1.21 6.73 -14.03
N ASP A 54 0.44 7.49 -13.25
CA ASP A 54 -0.37 8.59 -13.76
C ASP A 54 0.53 9.75 -14.25
N VAL A 55 0.23 10.24 -15.45
CA VAL A 55 0.92 11.38 -16.07
C VAL A 55 -0.07 12.49 -16.46
N SER A 56 -1.23 12.53 -15.81
CA SER A 56 -2.24 13.56 -15.99
C SER A 56 -1.74 14.96 -15.59
N GLY A 57 -2.47 15.99 -16.01
CA GLY A 57 -2.11 17.39 -15.78
C GLY A 57 -2.07 17.78 -14.29
N SER A 58 -2.86 17.12 -13.43
CA SER A 58 -2.89 17.35 -11.98
C SER A 58 -1.59 16.94 -11.30
N MET A 59 -0.82 16.01 -11.88
CA MET A 59 0.47 15.60 -11.33
C MET A 59 1.47 16.76 -11.22
N LYS A 60 1.29 17.85 -11.98
CA LYS A 60 2.14 19.05 -11.85
C LYS A 60 2.00 19.75 -10.49
N SER A 61 0.83 19.65 -9.86
CA SER A 61 0.61 20.23 -8.53
C SER A 61 0.86 19.23 -7.41
N HIS A 62 0.52 17.95 -7.59
CA HIS A 62 0.62 16.93 -6.52
C HIS A 62 2.00 16.28 -6.41
N ASP A 63 2.83 16.36 -7.45
CA ASP A 63 4.18 15.82 -7.44
C ASP A 63 5.22 16.79 -8.04
N PRO A 64 5.38 18.01 -7.48
CA PRO A 64 6.25 19.04 -8.07
C PRO A 64 7.72 18.59 -8.15
N ASP A 65 8.17 17.78 -7.19
CA ASP A 65 9.54 17.31 -7.04
C ASP A 65 9.84 15.99 -7.77
N ARG A 66 8.84 15.43 -8.47
CA ARG A 66 8.96 14.18 -9.26
C ARG A 66 9.33 12.97 -8.41
N LEU A 67 8.72 12.88 -7.25
CA LEU A 67 8.83 11.80 -6.27
C LEU A 67 8.55 10.43 -6.87
N ALA A 68 7.61 10.35 -7.83
CA ALA A 68 7.34 9.13 -8.57
C ALA A 68 8.57 8.60 -9.33
N GLU A 69 9.42 9.50 -9.87
CA GLU A 69 10.66 9.12 -10.56
C GLU A 69 11.72 8.64 -9.56
N SER A 70 11.88 9.32 -8.42
CA SER A 70 12.80 8.90 -7.36
C SER A 70 12.42 7.52 -6.80
N ALA A 71 11.13 7.29 -6.56
CA ALA A 71 10.65 5.99 -6.08
C ALA A 71 10.80 4.88 -7.13
N MET A 72 10.67 5.21 -8.42
CA MET A 72 10.99 4.28 -9.51
C MET A 72 12.46 3.88 -9.50
N GLY A 73 13.36 4.83 -9.28
CA GLY A 73 14.80 4.57 -9.14
C GLY A 73 15.09 3.57 -8.02
N LEU A 74 14.45 3.75 -6.85
CA LEU A 74 14.53 2.81 -5.74
C LEU A 74 14.00 1.42 -6.12
N LEU A 75 12.83 1.34 -6.76
CA LEU A 75 12.25 0.06 -7.21
C LEU A 75 13.22 -0.67 -8.15
N VAL A 76 13.75 0.03 -9.15
CA VAL A 76 14.73 -0.50 -10.11
C VAL A 76 15.98 -1.00 -9.41
N SER A 77 16.44 -0.32 -8.36
CA SER A 77 17.60 -0.74 -7.58
C SER A 77 17.34 -1.99 -6.74
N LEU A 78 16.13 -2.14 -6.18
CA LEU A 78 15.78 -3.22 -5.25
C LEU A 78 15.31 -4.51 -5.91
N LEU A 79 14.68 -4.44 -7.10
CA LEU A 79 14.15 -5.60 -7.80
C LEU A 79 15.23 -6.70 -7.97
N PRO A 80 14.91 -7.98 -7.72
CA PRO A 80 15.85 -9.08 -7.92
C PRO A 80 15.99 -9.42 -9.41
N GLU A 81 17.13 -9.97 -9.81
CA GLU A 81 17.40 -10.37 -11.21
C GLU A 81 16.52 -11.53 -11.72
N SER A 82 15.87 -12.25 -10.79
CA SER A 82 14.89 -13.29 -11.11
C SER A 82 13.55 -12.73 -11.58
N ALA A 83 13.21 -11.49 -11.20
CA ALA A 83 11.94 -10.86 -11.54
C ALA A 83 11.93 -10.32 -12.97
N SER A 84 10.72 -10.12 -13.49
CA SER A 84 10.49 -9.30 -14.70
C SER A 84 9.78 -8.01 -14.31
N ALA A 85 10.14 -6.90 -14.94
CA ALA A 85 9.50 -5.62 -14.67
C ALA A 85 9.29 -4.77 -15.92
N GLY A 86 8.32 -3.86 -15.83
CA GLY A 86 8.00 -2.88 -16.87
C GLY A 86 7.27 -1.66 -16.32
N VAL A 87 7.21 -0.59 -17.11
CA VAL A 87 6.58 0.67 -16.74
C VAL A 87 5.59 1.10 -17.82
N TRP A 88 4.37 1.38 -17.36
CA TRP A 88 3.29 1.97 -18.13
C TRP A 88 2.99 3.36 -17.59
N THR A 89 2.69 4.29 -18.47
CA THR A 89 2.23 5.63 -18.12
C THR A 89 0.83 5.84 -18.69
N PHE A 90 -0.06 6.48 -17.94
CA PHE A 90 -1.43 6.68 -18.39
C PHE A 90 -1.97 8.10 -18.13
N GLY A 91 -2.90 8.49 -18.99
CA GLY A 91 -3.71 9.69 -18.89
C GLY A 91 -4.97 9.50 -19.74
N GLU A 92 -5.10 10.22 -20.85
CA GLU A 92 -6.08 9.92 -21.89
C GLU A 92 -5.69 8.67 -22.71
N ARG A 93 -4.38 8.45 -22.86
CA ARG A 93 -3.78 7.31 -23.54
C ARG A 93 -2.85 6.56 -22.59
N VAL A 94 -2.68 5.27 -22.86
CA VAL A 94 -1.74 4.41 -22.14
C VAL A 94 -0.54 4.16 -23.04
N ASP A 95 0.63 4.56 -22.55
CA ASP A 95 1.91 4.36 -23.21
C ASP A 95 2.75 3.38 -22.38
N ASN A 96 3.64 2.62 -23.03
CA ASN A 96 4.55 1.67 -22.38
C ASN A 96 6.01 2.10 -22.64
N PRO A 97 6.52 3.10 -21.88
CA PRO A 97 7.87 3.62 -22.07
C PRO A 97 8.96 2.57 -21.77
N LEU A 98 8.68 1.59 -20.90
CA LEU A 98 9.60 0.50 -20.59
C LEU A 98 8.89 -0.86 -20.67
N PRO A 99 9.01 -1.55 -21.81
CA PRO A 99 8.41 -2.86 -21.99
C PRO A 99 8.88 -3.86 -20.93
N LEU A 100 8.00 -4.82 -20.63
CA LEU A 100 8.30 -5.93 -19.73
C LEU A 100 9.59 -6.65 -20.15
N GLY A 101 10.48 -6.87 -19.21
CA GLY A 101 11.69 -7.67 -19.40
C GLY A 101 12.32 -8.07 -18.08
N ARG A 102 13.24 -9.04 -18.11
CA ARG A 102 13.99 -9.47 -16.93
C ARG A 102 14.84 -8.33 -16.38
N VAL A 103 14.94 -8.23 -15.06
CA VAL A 103 15.66 -7.16 -14.35
C VAL A 103 17.19 -7.40 -14.35
N GLU A 104 17.75 -7.52 -15.54
CA GLU A 104 19.18 -7.63 -15.81
C GLU A 104 19.83 -6.24 -15.99
N ALA A 105 21.16 -6.18 -16.03
CA ALA A 105 21.91 -4.92 -16.12
C ALA A 105 21.43 -4.00 -17.27
N GLY A 106 21.21 -4.55 -18.47
CA GLY A 106 20.72 -3.77 -19.61
C GLY A 106 19.28 -3.30 -19.50
N TRP A 107 18.43 -3.99 -18.71
CA TRP A 107 17.11 -3.47 -18.39
C TRP A 107 17.19 -2.34 -17.38
N ARG A 108 18.02 -2.47 -16.33
CA ARG A 108 18.21 -1.44 -15.30
C ARG A 108 18.77 -0.15 -15.90
N GLU A 109 19.75 -0.24 -16.78
CA GLU A 109 20.29 0.93 -17.49
C GLU A 109 19.22 1.65 -18.31
N ARG A 110 18.36 0.91 -19.04
CA ARG A 110 17.24 1.51 -19.77
C ARG A 110 16.22 2.14 -18.82
N ALA A 111 15.93 1.52 -17.68
CA ALA A 111 14.99 2.03 -16.70
C ALA A 111 15.49 3.35 -16.07
N LEU A 112 16.76 3.41 -15.68
CA LEU A 112 17.39 4.60 -15.08
C LEU A 112 17.65 5.72 -16.09
N SER A 113 17.70 5.41 -17.39
CA SER A 113 17.88 6.40 -18.46
C SER A 113 16.56 6.89 -19.09
N LEU A 114 15.40 6.46 -18.57
CA LEU A 114 14.12 6.92 -19.07
C LEU A 114 14.01 8.45 -18.95
N PRO A 115 13.60 9.14 -20.02
CA PRO A 115 13.32 10.56 -19.91
C PRO A 115 12.13 10.77 -18.97
N PRO A 116 12.09 11.93 -18.29
CA PRO A 116 10.97 12.24 -17.42
C PRO A 116 9.66 12.27 -18.19
N SER A 117 8.61 11.76 -17.56
CA SER A 117 7.31 11.61 -18.20
C SER A 117 6.68 12.97 -18.52
N ARG A 118 6.03 13.07 -19.69
CA ARG A 118 5.31 14.28 -20.09
C ARG A 118 3.98 14.35 -19.35
N ARG A 119 3.78 15.41 -18.57
CA ARG A 119 2.54 15.70 -17.82
C ARG A 119 1.60 16.63 -18.59
N ASP A 120 1.20 16.22 -19.78
CA ASP A 120 0.41 17.03 -20.73
C ASP A 120 -0.98 16.46 -21.03
N GLN A 121 -1.33 15.30 -20.45
CA GLN A 121 -2.62 14.67 -20.66
C GLN A 121 -3.68 15.25 -19.71
N GLN A 122 -4.84 15.64 -20.24
CA GLN A 122 -5.88 16.31 -19.44
C GLN A 122 -6.77 15.35 -18.65
N TYR A 123 -6.89 14.11 -19.12
CA TYR A 123 -7.85 13.10 -18.64
C TYR A 123 -7.14 11.94 -17.96
N THR A 124 -7.89 11.15 -17.20
CA THR A 124 -7.38 10.03 -16.39
C THR A 124 -8.22 8.78 -16.62
N ASP A 125 -7.71 7.85 -17.43
CA ASP A 125 -8.35 6.58 -17.78
C ASP A 125 -7.68 5.39 -17.06
N ILE A 126 -8.00 5.23 -15.78
CA ILE A 126 -7.51 4.12 -14.94
C ILE A 126 -7.98 2.77 -15.49
N GLU A 127 -9.18 2.69 -16.07
CA GLU A 127 -9.73 1.43 -16.62
C GLU A 127 -8.87 0.91 -17.76
N ALA A 128 -8.54 1.78 -18.73
CA ALA A 128 -7.67 1.40 -19.85
C ALA A 128 -6.26 1.03 -19.37
N ALA A 129 -5.73 1.77 -18.40
CA ALA A 129 -4.40 1.53 -17.84
C ALA A 129 -4.30 0.12 -17.22
N LEU A 130 -5.26 -0.24 -16.36
CA LEU A 130 -5.31 -1.56 -15.72
C LEU A 130 -5.46 -2.68 -16.75
N ARG A 131 -6.35 -2.53 -17.73
CA ARG A 131 -6.55 -3.55 -18.78
C ARG A 131 -5.30 -3.77 -19.62
N GLN A 132 -4.61 -2.69 -20.01
CA GLN A 132 -3.42 -2.80 -20.85
C GLN A 132 -2.19 -3.27 -20.08
N ALA A 133 -2.03 -2.83 -18.82
CA ALA A 133 -0.93 -3.25 -17.96
C ALA A 133 -1.08 -4.70 -17.49
N ALA A 134 -2.31 -5.19 -17.28
CA ALA A 134 -2.56 -6.59 -16.95
C ALA A 134 -2.43 -7.54 -18.14
N ASN A 135 -2.49 -7.03 -19.38
CA ASN A 135 -2.46 -7.87 -20.58
C ASN A 135 -1.08 -8.52 -20.81
N GLY A 136 -1.06 -9.75 -21.31
CA GLY A 136 0.14 -10.54 -21.58
C GLY A 136 0.39 -11.64 -20.56
N GLU A 137 1.10 -12.69 -20.97
CA GLU A 137 1.45 -13.82 -20.10
C GLU A 137 2.40 -13.36 -18.98
N ALA A 138 2.15 -13.82 -17.76
CA ALA A 138 3.03 -13.64 -16.62
C ALA A 138 3.76 -14.95 -16.31
N ASN A 139 5.03 -14.85 -15.90
CA ASN A 139 5.86 -16.02 -15.60
C ASN A 139 5.72 -16.50 -14.13
N GLY A 140 4.81 -15.87 -13.37
CA GLY A 140 4.57 -16.06 -11.94
C GLY A 140 3.45 -15.13 -11.44
N GLY A 141 3.54 -14.66 -10.19
CA GLY A 141 2.60 -13.67 -9.65
C GLY A 141 2.68 -12.36 -10.42
N LEU A 142 1.54 -11.81 -10.87
CA LEU A 142 1.51 -10.52 -11.54
C LEU A 142 1.13 -9.42 -10.55
N HIS A 143 2.06 -8.52 -10.28
CA HIS A 143 1.87 -7.39 -9.37
C HIS A 143 1.80 -6.07 -10.16
N LEU A 144 0.65 -5.42 -10.13
CA LEU A 144 0.49 -4.06 -10.64
C LEU A 144 0.69 -3.06 -9.50
N ILE A 145 1.55 -2.06 -9.70
CA ILE A 145 1.72 -0.93 -8.79
C ILE A 145 1.11 0.30 -9.45
N LEU A 146 -0.16 0.58 -9.12
CA LEU A 146 -0.91 1.74 -9.61
C LEU A 146 -0.55 2.97 -8.78
N MET A 147 -0.16 4.05 -9.43
CA MET A 147 0.08 5.33 -8.79
C MET A 147 -0.81 6.36 -9.45
N THR A 148 -1.64 7.06 -8.66
CA THR A 148 -2.59 8.04 -9.18
C THR A 148 -2.78 9.19 -8.20
N ASP A 149 -3.00 10.39 -8.72
CA ASP A 149 -3.24 11.61 -7.95
C ASP A 149 -4.68 12.11 -8.06
N GLY A 150 -5.56 11.35 -8.72
CA GLY A 150 -6.86 11.85 -9.12
C GLY A 150 -7.95 10.80 -9.23
N VAL A 151 -9.10 11.27 -9.69
CA VAL A 151 -10.28 10.46 -9.96
C VAL A 151 -10.31 10.03 -11.41
N ILE A 152 -11.15 9.04 -11.73
CA ILE A 152 -11.44 8.71 -13.13
C ILE A 152 -12.08 9.92 -13.81
N ASP A 153 -11.44 10.42 -14.87
CA ASP A 153 -11.89 11.56 -15.65
C ASP A 153 -11.75 11.22 -17.14
N LEU A 154 -12.79 10.67 -17.76
CA LEU A 154 -12.77 10.27 -19.16
C LEU A 154 -13.14 11.44 -20.09
N PRO A 155 -12.62 11.53 -21.33
CA PRO A 155 -12.97 12.62 -22.24
C PRO A 155 -14.49 12.72 -22.50
N PRO A 156 -15.09 13.92 -22.54
CA PRO A 156 -16.54 14.09 -22.76
C PRO A 156 -17.00 13.59 -24.14
N GLY A 157 -16.07 13.43 -25.10
CA GLY A 157 -16.36 12.78 -26.38
C GLY A 157 -16.74 11.30 -26.26
N ARG A 158 -16.44 10.64 -25.12
CA ARG A 158 -16.83 9.25 -24.84
C ARG A 158 -18.21 9.11 -24.19
N GLY A 159 -18.85 10.23 -23.81
CA GLY A 159 -20.23 10.30 -23.33
C GLY A 159 -20.46 11.35 -22.24
N ASP A 160 -21.67 11.33 -21.65
CA ASP A 160 -22.09 12.38 -20.71
C ASP A 160 -21.43 12.24 -19.33
N LYS A 161 -20.84 13.34 -18.85
CA LYS A 161 -20.34 13.45 -17.47
C LYS A 161 -21.47 13.77 -16.48
N PRO A 162 -21.44 13.20 -15.25
CA PRO A 162 -20.44 12.29 -14.70
C PRO A 162 -20.79 10.80 -14.92
N ALA A 163 -21.76 10.50 -15.80
CA ALA A 163 -22.28 9.15 -15.97
C ALA A 163 -21.23 8.19 -16.54
N ILE A 164 -20.40 8.64 -17.48
CA ILE A 164 -19.31 7.84 -18.05
C ILE A 164 -18.25 7.46 -17.02
N ASP A 165 -17.85 8.41 -16.17
CA ASP A 165 -16.80 8.19 -15.16
C ASP A 165 -17.28 7.20 -14.09
N ARG A 166 -18.53 7.36 -13.63
CA ARG A 166 -19.17 6.41 -12.70
C ARG A 166 -19.33 5.03 -13.29
N ALA A 167 -19.67 4.93 -14.58
CA ALA A 167 -19.80 3.63 -15.25
C ALA A 167 -18.44 2.92 -15.35
N SER A 168 -17.37 3.66 -15.65
CA SER A 168 -15.99 3.13 -15.66
C SER A 168 -15.55 2.67 -14.27
N ARG A 169 -15.75 3.51 -13.24
CA ARG A 169 -15.50 3.16 -11.84
C ARG A 169 -16.19 1.86 -11.44
N ARG A 170 -17.48 1.72 -11.79
CA ARG A 170 -18.26 0.52 -11.49
C ARG A 170 -17.70 -0.71 -12.18
N ARG A 171 -17.37 -0.63 -13.47
CA ARG A 171 -16.74 -1.74 -14.20
C ARG A 171 -15.41 -2.14 -13.58
N ILE A 172 -14.58 -1.18 -13.14
CA ILE A 172 -13.32 -1.50 -12.47
C ILE A 172 -13.57 -2.36 -11.22
N VAL A 173 -14.52 -1.99 -10.38
CA VAL A 173 -14.76 -2.69 -9.10
C VAL A 173 -15.54 -3.99 -9.26
N GLU A 174 -16.57 -4.00 -10.12
CA GLU A 174 -17.53 -5.10 -10.23
C GLU A 174 -17.14 -6.15 -11.28
N GLU A 175 -16.39 -5.77 -12.31
CA GLU A 175 -16.00 -6.65 -13.42
C GLU A 175 -14.49 -6.88 -13.43
N LEU A 176 -13.70 -5.81 -13.58
CA LEU A 176 -12.26 -5.93 -13.78
C LEU A 176 -11.51 -6.44 -12.55
N ALA A 177 -11.80 -5.94 -11.34
CA ALA A 177 -11.09 -6.36 -10.14
C ALA A 177 -11.28 -7.87 -9.84
N PRO A 178 -12.50 -8.44 -9.92
CA PRO A 178 -12.69 -9.89 -9.87
C PRO A 178 -11.97 -10.65 -11.00
N GLU A 179 -12.00 -10.14 -12.23
CA GLU A 179 -11.27 -10.74 -13.37
C GLU A 179 -9.76 -10.80 -13.11
N LEU A 180 -9.18 -9.70 -12.63
CA LEU A 180 -7.77 -9.60 -12.26
C LEU A 180 -7.41 -10.58 -11.15
N ALA A 181 -8.20 -10.62 -10.07
CA ALA A 181 -7.99 -11.54 -8.96
C ALA A 181 -8.04 -13.01 -9.41
N ALA A 182 -8.99 -13.36 -10.28
CA ALA A 182 -9.11 -14.72 -10.84
C ALA A 182 -7.94 -15.11 -11.75
N GLN A 183 -7.25 -14.12 -12.34
CA GLN A 183 -6.04 -14.30 -13.14
C GLN A 183 -4.76 -14.30 -12.28
N GLY A 184 -4.87 -14.19 -10.96
CA GLY A 184 -3.70 -14.09 -10.07
C GLY A 184 -3.01 -12.72 -10.12
N VAL A 185 -3.69 -11.69 -10.61
CA VAL A 185 -3.17 -10.32 -10.67
C VAL A 185 -3.48 -9.59 -9.37
N THR A 186 -2.44 -9.16 -8.68
CA THR A 186 -2.51 -8.36 -7.46
C THR A 186 -2.30 -6.89 -7.79
N VAL A 187 -3.23 -6.01 -7.39
CA VAL A 187 -3.10 -4.56 -7.61
C VAL A 187 -2.78 -3.88 -6.30
N HIS A 188 -1.57 -3.32 -6.23
CA HIS A 188 -1.17 -2.38 -5.19
C HIS A 188 -1.41 -0.96 -5.70
N ALA A 189 -1.87 -0.06 -4.83
CA ALA A 189 -2.22 1.30 -5.21
C ALA A 189 -1.66 2.34 -4.24
N ILE A 190 -1.09 3.40 -4.81
CA ILE A 190 -0.61 4.57 -4.06
C ILE A 190 -1.35 5.81 -4.56
N ALA A 191 -2.03 6.51 -3.65
CA ALA A 191 -2.68 7.79 -3.92
C ALA A 191 -1.83 8.96 -3.41
N PHE A 192 -1.64 9.98 -4.25
CA PHE A 192 -0.79 11.15 -3.95
C PHE A 192 -1.49 12.34 -3.28
N SER A 193 -2.81 12.27 -3.10
CA SER A 193 -3.60 13.45 -2.76
C SER A 193 -4.89 13.10 -2.01
N ASP A 194 -5.47 14.12 -1.36
CA ASP A 194 -6.83 14.10 -0.82
C ASP A 194 -7.89 13.89 -1.89
N GLU A 195 -7.60 14.33 -3.11
CA GLU A 195 -8.52 14.36 -4.23
C GLU A 195 -8.65 13.02 -4.95
N ALA A 196 -7.72 12.07 -4.71
CA ALA A 196 -7.77 10.74 -5.30
C ALA A 196 -9.00 9.92 -4.82
N ASP A 197 -9.52 9.04 -5.67
CA ASP A 197 -10.61 8.12 -5.30
C ASP A 197 -10.07 6.98 -4.42
N LEU A 198 -9.79 7.29 -3.15
CA LEU A 198 -9.26 6.34 -2.18
C LEU A 198 -10.15 5.09 -2.05
N ALA A 199 -11.47 5.28 -2.09
CA ALA A 199 -12.43 4.18 -2.00
C ALA A 199 -12.37 3.23 -3.22
N LEU A 200 -12.03 3.73 -4.41
CA LEU A 200 -11.79 2.89 -5.59
C LEU A 200 -10.52 2.06 -5.41
N ILE A 201 -9.41 2.70 -5.04
CA ILE A 201 -8.13 2.01 -4.94
C ILE A 201 -8.08 1.01 -3.77
N GLU A 202 -8.71 1.32 -2.63
CA GLU A 202 -8.86 0.40 -1.51
C GLU A 202 -9.65 -0.84 -1.92
N ARG A 203 -10.77 -0.67 -2.62
CA ARG A 203 -11.58 -1.79 -3.11
C ARG A 203 -10.86 -2.62 -4.15
N LEU A 204 -10.10 -1.98 -5.04
CA LEU A 204 -9.29 -2.66 -6.04
C LEU A 204 -8.20 -3.51 -5.38
N ALA A 205 -7.45 -2.93 -4.44
CA ALA A 205 -6.42 -3.63 -3.68
C ALA A 205 -7.02 -4.76 -2.83
N GLN A 206 -8.09 -4.52 -2.08
CA GLN A 206 -8.76 -5.53 -1.26
C GLN A 206 -9.24 -6.72 -2.11
N ARG A 207 -9.87 -6.46 -3.26
CA ARG A 207 -10.38 -7.54 -4.15
C ARG A 207 -9.28 -8.36 -4.80
N THR A 208 -8.12 -7.76 -5.03
CA THR A 208 -6.99 -8.40 -5.71
C THR A 208 -5.90 -8.89 -4.74
N GLY A 209 -6.03 -8.63 -3.43
CA GLY A 209 -5.05 -9.03 -2.41
C GLY A 209 -3.82 -8.12 -2.31
N GLY A 210 -3.92 -6.88 -2.79
CA GLY A 210 -2.85 -5.88 -2.77
C GLY A 210 -2.93 -4.90 -1.60
N LEU A 211 -2.04 -3.91 -1.63
CA LEU A 211 -1.99 -2.81 -0.65
C LEU A 211 -2.57 -1.54 -1.25
N ALA A 212 -3.09 -0.68 -0.39
CA ALA A 212 -3.61 0.63 -0.76
C ALA A 212 -3.15 1.61 0.30
N THR A 213 -2.41 2.63 -0.14
CA THR A 213 -1.86 3.65 0.75
C THR A 213 -2.08 5.01 0.14
N ARG A 214 -2.44 5.96 0.99
CA ARG A 214 -2.40 7.36 0.62
C ARG A 214 -1.14 8.00 1.21
N VAL A 215 -0.48 8.81 0.41
CA VAL A 215 0.75 9.50 0.77
C VAL A 215 0.63 10.97 0.41
N ASP A 216 1.00 11.84 1.34
CA ASP A 216 0.99 13.29 1.14
C ASP A 216 2.42 13.87 1.10
N SER A 217 3.45 13.02 1.19
CA SER A 217 4.88 13.39 1.18
C SER A 217 5.76 12.44 0.36
N ALA A 218 6.97 12.89 0.07
CA ALA A 218 8.02 12.13 -0.60
C ALA A 218 8.43 10.88 0.17
N GLU A 219 8.64 11.05 1.47
CA GLU A 219 9.05 10.01 2.39
C GLU A 219 7.95 8.96 2.51
N GLY A 220 6.69 9.40 2.60
CA GLY A 220 5.51 8.52 2.61
C GLY A 220 5.38 7.70 1.34
N LEU A 221 5.59 8.30 0.16
CA LEU A 221 5.60 7.59 -1.12
C LEU A 221 6.64 6.49 -1.15
N MET A 222 7.87 6.82 -0.77
CA MET A 222 8.98 5.88 -0.80
C MET A 222 8.76 4.73 0.19
N GLY A 223 8.23 5.04 1.38
CA GLY A 223 7.77 4.05 2.35
C GLY A 223 6.70 3.12 1.79
N ALA A 224 5.65 3.66 1.15
CA ALA A 224 4.57 2.87 0.56
C ALA A 224 5.06 1.94 -0.55
N PHE A 225 6.00 2.40 -1.39
CA PHE A 225 6.63 1.56 -2.39
C PHE A 225 7.39 0.39 -1.80
N LEU A 226 8.12 0.66 -0.71
CA LEU A 226 8.88 -0.37 -0.02
C LEU A 226 7.98 -1.39 0.66
N ASP A 227 6.89 -0.94 1.28
CA ASP A 227 5.86 -1.83 1.85
C ASP A 227 5.31 -2.78 0.79
N ILE A 228 5.06 -2.27 -0.42
CA ILE A 228 4.64 -3.08 -1.57
C ILE A 228 5.76 -4.03 -2.00
N PHE A 229 6.98 -3.52 -2.18
CA PHE A 229 8.14 -4.34 -2.57
C PHE A 229 8.37 -5.50 -1.60
N GLU A 230 8.29 -5.28 -0.30
CA GLU A 230 8.56 -6.30 0.74
C GLU A 230 7.41 -7.28 0.92
N ARG A 231 6.21 -6.91 0.45
CA ARG A 231 5.11 -7.85 0.30
C ARG A 231 5.33 -8.79 -0.89
N ILE A 232 5.88 -8.28 -1.99
CA ILE A 232 6.16 -9.06 -3.21
C ILE A 232 7.42 -9.92 -3.03
N PHE A 233 8.53 -9.30 -2.61
CA PHE A 233 9.85 -9.91 -2.46
C PHE A 233 10.25 -9.96 -1.01
N PRO A 234 9.87 -11.03 -0.31
CA PRO A 234 9.58 -10.89 1.08
C PRO A 234 10.87 -11.41 1.79
N ALA A 235 11.57 -10.54 2.52
CA ALA A 235 12.96 -10.78 2.98
C ALA A 235 13.13 -10.73 4.50
N ASP A 236 14.09 -11.50 5.00
CA ASP A 236 14.49 -11.50 6.41
C ASP A 236 15.33 -10.26 6.74
N ARG A 237 15.13 -9.75 7.94
CA ARG A 237 15.81 -8.56 8.46
C ARG A 237 16.43 -8.80 9.81
N LEU A 238 17.36 -7.91 10.14
CA LEU A 238 17.90 -7.74 11.48
C LEU A 238 17.26 -6.51 12.10
N PRO A 239 16.92 -6.54 13.41
CA PRO A 239 16.54 -5.33 14.14
C PRO A 239 17.66 -4.30 14.08
N LEU A 240 17.29 -3.05 13.82
CA LEU A 240 18.16 -1.89 13.87
C LEU A 240 17.78 -1.10 15.12
N ASP A 241 18.75 -0.83 15.99
CA ASP A 241 18.54 0.01 17.16
C ASP A 241 18.63 1.51 16.82
N ASP A 242 18.19 2.35 17.75
CA ASP A 242 18.15 3.82 17.58
C ASP A 242 19.56 4.44 17.43
N ASP A 243 20.61 3.73 17.87
CA ASP A 243 22.01 4.13 17.73
C ASP A 243 22.65 3.60 16.41
N GLY A 244 21.84 3.00 15.52
CA GLY A 244 22.26 2.44 14.23
C GLY A 244 22.99 1.10 14.34
N GLY A 245 22.97 0.45 15.50
CA GLY A 245 23.54 -0.86 15.77
C GLY A 245 22.65 -2.03 15.33
N PHE A 246 23.29 -3.10 14.87
CA PHE A 246 22.63 -4.37 14.57
C PHE A 246 23.63 -5.54 14.68
N VAL A 247 23.12 -6.74 14.96
CA VAL A 247 23.95 -7.94 15.14
C VAL A 247 23.76 -8.90 13.97
N VAL A 248 24.85 -9.23 13.29
CA VAL A 248 24.89 -10.23 12.22
C VAL A 248 25.29 -11.58 12.82
N ASP A 249 24.45 -12.58 12.66
CA ASP A 249 24.72 -13.95 13.09
C ASP A 249 25.61 -14.71 12.09
N GLN A 250 26.12 -15.87 12.53
CA GLN A 250 27.01 -16.69 11.72
C GLN A 250 26.30 -17.34 10.54
N GLY A 251 26.97 -17.32 9.38
CA GLY A 251 26.49 -18.00 8.17
C GLY A 251 25.52 -17.18 7.33
N VAL A 252 25.37 -15.89 7.59
CA VAL A 252 24.72 -14.96 6.65
C VAL A 252 25.54 -14.90 5.36
N ASP A 253 24.90 -15.16 4.22
CA ASP A 253 25.54 -15.17 2.90
C ASP A 253 25.63 -13.76 2.31
N ARG A 254 24.67 -12.90 2.63
CA ARG A 254 24.61 -11.53 2.14
C ARG A 254 23.87 -10.63 3.11
N LEU A 255 24.41 -9.43 3.28
CA LEU A 255 23.75 -8.32 3.94
C LEU A 255 23.44 -7.22 2.92
N SER A 256 22.27 -6.61 3.05
CA SER A 256 21.84 -5.45 2.30
C SER A 256 21.33 -4.38 3.26
N ALA A 257 22.06 -3.29 3.40
CA ALA A 257 21.64 -2.11 4.15
C ALA A 257 21.01 -1.11 3.18
N LEU A 258 19.73 -0.78 3.38
CA LEU A 258 19.05 0.32 2.70
C LEU A 258 18.81 1.42 3.73
N ILE A 259 19.55 2.51 3.60
CA ILE A 259 19.57 3.59 4.58
C ILE A 259 18.99 4.85 3.94
N PHE A 260 17.89 5.34 4.48
CA PHE A 260 17.30 6.61 4.05
C PHE A 260 17.95 7.77 4.79
N HIS A 261 18.12 8.87 4.06
CA HIS A 261 18.67 10.10 4.58
C HIS A 261 18.21 11.29 3.74
N ASP A 262 18.30 12.48 4.33
CA ASP A 262 18.12 13.73 3.59
C ASP A 262 19.21 13.94 2.53
N PRO A 263 18.93 14.65 1.42
CA PRO A 263 19.93 14.96 0.40
C PRO A 263 21.13 15.78 0.87
N GLU A 264 20.99 16.49 1.99
CA GLU A 264 22.05 17.31 2.60
C GLU A 264 22.74 16.59 3.77
N ALA A 265 22.41 15.33 4.02
CA ALA A 265 22.98 14.53 5.11
C ALA A 265 24.48 14.30 4.95
N GLU A 266 25.16 14.07 6.09
CA GLU A 266 26.54 13.61 6.08
C GLU A 266 26.66 12.20 5.47
N PRO A 267 27.76 11.89 4.73
CA PRO A 267 27.93 10.58 4.12
C PRO A 267 27.95 9.45 5.15
N LEU A 268 27.17 8.41 4.86
CA LEU A 268 27.05 7.21 5.68
C LEU A 268 28.41 6.57 5.95
N THR A 269 28.64 6.18 7.20
CA THR A 269 29.75 5.31 7.59
C THR A 269 29.21 4.01 8.16
N LEU A 270 29.72 2.88 7.67
CA LEU A 270 29.43 1.57 8.23
C LEU A 270 30.62 1.09 9.04
N ILE A 271 30.40 0.61 10.26
CA ILE A 271 31.44 0.10 11.16
C ILE A 271 31.27 -1.40 11.30
N GLY A 272 32.32 -2.14 10.94
CA GLY A 272 32.39 -3.58 11.08
C GLY A 272 32.64 -4.05 12.52
N PRO A 273 32.49 -5.36 12.80
CA PRO A 273 32.71 -5.94 14.13
C PRO A 273 34.14 -5.77 14.65
N ASP A 274 35.11 -5.67 13.75
CA ASP A 274 36.52 -5.41 14.03
C ASP A 274 36.83 -3.91 14.31
N GLY A 275 35.84 -3.04 14.16
CA GLY A 275 35.97 -1.59 14.28
C GLY A 275 36.41 -0.88 12.99
N THR A 276 36.59 -1.61 11.89
CA THR A 276 36.91 -1.02 10.58
C THR A 276 35.78 -0.13 10.10
N ARG A 277 36.13 1.06 9.59
CA ARG A 277 35.17 2.06 9.10
C ARG A 277 35.15 2.02 7.57
N TYR A 278 33.98 1.73 7.01
CA TYR A 278 33.72 1.69 5.58
C TYR A 278 32.90 2.89 5.14
N ARG A 279 33.24 3.43 3.96
CA ARG A 279 32.50 4.49 3.27
C ARG A 279 32.35 4.12 1.80
N ALA A 280 31.59 4.90 1.04
CA ALA A 280 31.39 4.65 -0.40
C ALA A 280 32.70 4.55 -1.22
N ASP A 281 33.74 5.30 -0.85
CA ASP A 281 35.06 5.29 -1.51
C ASP A 281 36.00 4.17 -1.01
N SER A 282 35.61 3.51 0.07
CA SER A 282 36.39 2.53 0.83
C SER A 282 35.48 1.40 1.30
N ALA A 283 34.60 0.94 0.40
CA ALA A 283 33.62 -0.09 0.68
C ALA A 283 34.31 -1.44 1.00
N PRO A 284 33.66 -2.34 1.75
CA PRO A 284 34.19 -3.68 1.99
C PRO A 284 34.51 -4.41 0.68
N GLU A 285 35.46 -5.34 0.72
CA GLU A 285 35.84 -6.10 -0.47
C GLU A 285 34.64 -6.85 -1.07
N GLY A 286 34.43 -6.73 -2.37
CA GLY A 286 33.29 -7.34 -3.08
C GLY A 286 31.93 -6.68 -2.81
N ALA A 287 31.86 -5.66 -1.95
CA ALA A 287 30.62 -4.94 -1.70
C ALA A 287 30.24 -4.05 -2.89
N ASN A 288 28.93 -3.85 -3.06
CA ASN A 288 28.37 -2.85 -3.95
C ASN A 288 27.72 -1.75 -3.10
N TRP A 289 28.23 -0.53 -3.21
CA TRP A 289 27.70 0.65 -2.53
C TRP A 289 27.14 1.61 -3.56
N GLN A 290 25.82 1.75 -3.58
CA GLN A 290 25.10 2.70 -4.41
C GLN A 290 24.70 3.90 -3.55
N VAL A 291 25.17 5.08 -3.94
CA VAL A 291 24.85 6.35 -3.27
C VAL A 291 23.83 7.09 -4.12
N GLU A 292 22.66 7.37 -3.57
CA GLU A 292 21.60 8.14 -4.22
C GLU A 292 21.25 9.38 -3.37
N PRO A 293 20.60 10.40 -3.95
CA PRO A 293 20.31 11.64 -3.23
C PRO A 293 19.44 11.48 -1.97
N ARG A 294 18.73 10.36 -1.78
CA ARG A 294 17.80 10.17 -0.65
C ARG A 294 17.98 8.81 0.05
N PHE A 295 18.89 7.98 -0.44
CA PHE A 295 19.18 6.70 0.17
C PHE A 295 20.54 6.17 -0.27
N ASP A 296 21.13 5.37 0.60
CA ASP A 296 22.28 4.53 0.28
C ASP A 296 21.84 3.06 0.28
N LEU A 297 22.32 2.30 -0.70
CA LEU A 297 22.13 0.86 -0.77
C LEU A 297 23.48 0.15 -0.78
N VAL A 298 23.80 -0.49 0.34
CA VAL A 298 25.05 -1.21 0.57
C VAL A 298 24.79 -2.70 0.59
N ARG A 299 25.40 -3.45 -0.33
CA ARG A 299 25.31 -4.91 -0.40
C ARG A 299 26.66 -5.53 -0.12
N ILE A 300 26.76 -6.30 0.95
CA ILE A 300 27.98 -6.95 1.41
C ILE A 300 27.82 -8.47 1.25
N PRO A 301 28.61 -9.13 0.40
CA PRO A 301 28.68 -10.58 0.37
C PRO A 301 29.42 -11.10 1.61
N GLU A 302 28.98 -12.22 2.17
CA GLU A 302 29.63 -12.93 3.28
C GLU A 302 30.07 -11.99 4.43
N PRO A 303 29.14 -11.21 5.02
CA PRO A 303 29.47 -10.26 6.09
C PRO A 303 30.06 -10.98 7.31
N GLU A 304 31.03 -10.33 7.97
CA GLU A 304 31.56 -10.82 9.25
C GLU A 304 30.46 -10.87 10.32
N ALA A 305 30.39 -11.97 11.06
CA ALA A 305 29.45 -12.13 12.16
C ALA A 305 29.87 -11.27 13.36
N GLY A 306 28.93 -10.57 13.98
CA GLY A 306 29.18 -9.72 15.14
C GLY A 306 28.35 -8.44 15.13
N GLN A 307 28.73 -7.50 15.99
CA GLN A 307 28.08 -6.21 16.09
C GLN A 307 28.54 -5.29 14.96
N TRP A 308 27.60 -4.79 14.18
CA TRP A 308 27.81 -3.73 13.22
C TRP A 308 27.15 -2.44 13.72
N ARG A 309 27.58 -1.30 13.18
CA ARG A 309 26.98 0.00 13.49
C ARG A 309 27.01 0.95 12.30
N LEU A 310 25.92 1.68 12.09
CA LEU A 310 25.82 2.79 11.17
C LEU A 310 26.15 4.09 11.92
N GLU A 311 26.96 4.96 11.31
CA GLU A 311 27.13 6.34 11.75
C GLU A 311 26.68 7.28 10.63
N GLY A 312 25.71 8.14 10.96
CA GLY A 312 25.04 9.06 10.05
C GLY A 312 23.57 9.24 10.46
N PRO A 313 22.84 10.19 9.86
CA PRO A 313 21.39 10.25 10.06
C PRO A 313 20.75 9.02 9.42
N VAL A 314 20.05 8.24 10.23
CA VAL A 314 19.32 7.04 9.83
C VAL A 314 17.84 7.34 10.03
N ASP A 315 17.08 7.44 8.95
CA ASP A 315 15.65 7.69 9.06
C ASP A 315 14.87 6.38 9.35
N ASP A 316 13.65 6.50 9.87
CA ASP A 316 12.77 5.37 10.29
C ASP A 316 12.50 4.33 9.19
N GLY A 317 12.63 4.73 7.92
CA GLY A 317 12.50 3.84 6.76
C GLY A 317 13.70 2.91 6.57
N SER A 318 14.82 3.15 7.24
CA SER A 318 16.08 2.41 7.06
C SER A 318 15.97 0.98 7.57
N ARG A 319 16.71 0.07 6.93
CA ARG A 319 16.61 -1.36 7.25
C ARG A 319 17.84 -2.16 6.84
N ILE A 320 18.07 -3.23 7.59
CA ILE A 320 19.09 -4.23 7.31
C ILE A 320 18.40 -5.53 6.92
N SER A 321 18.51 -5.90 5.65
CA SER A 321 18.00 -7.16 5.12
C SER A 321 19.14 -8.15 4.93
N ILE A 322 18.85 -9.43 5.13
CA ILE A 322 19.84 -10.50 5.02
C ILE A 322 19.32 -11.68 4.22
N SER A 323 20.25 -12.45 3.65
CA SER A 323 19.98 -13.80 3.14
C SER A 323 20.98 -14.77 3.74
N GLY A 324 20.52 -15.94 4.17
CA GLY A 324 21.35 -16.99 4.74
C GLY A 324 20.61 -18.33 4.75
N PRO A 325 21.15 -19.34 5.45
CA PRO A 325 20.65 -20.72 5.41
C PRO A 325 19.26 -20.86 6.05
N TRP A 326 19.00 -20.11 7.14
CA TRP A 326 17.71 -20.08 7.82
C TRP A 326 16.87 -18.92 7.30
N ARG A 327 15.64 -19.23 6.87
CA ARG A 327 14.63 -18.25 6.49
C ARG A 327 13.44 -18.28 7.44
N LEU A 328 13.00 -17.09 7.87
CA LEU A 328 11.75 -16.94 8.60
C LEU A 328 10.58 -16.94 7.62
N ARG A 329 9.80 -18.03 7.68
CA ARG A 329 8.57 -18.21 6.93
C ARG A 329 7.38 -17.84 7.78
N ILE A 330 6.39 -17.24 7.11
CA ILE A 330 5.10 -16.93 7.68
C ILE A 330 4.07 -17.62 6.81
N GLY A 331 3.04 -18.20 7.43
CA GLY A 331 1.90 -18.77 6.73
C GLY A 331 1.16 -17.72 5.91
N SER A 332 0.14 -18.16 5.17
CA SER A 332 -0.65 -17.24 4.34
C SER A 332 -1.35 -16.19 5.20
N LEU A 333 -0.92 -14.94 5.08
CA LEU A 333 -1.54 -13.79 5.73
C LEU A 333 -2.22 -12.89 4.70
N PRO A 334 -3.49 -12.49 4.92
CA PRO A 334 -4.18 -11.60 4.00
C PRO A 334 -3.53 -10.21 3.98
N ALA A 335 -3.64 -9.52 2.85
CA ALA A 335 -3.27 -8.10 2.76
C ALA A 335 -4.16 -7.21 3.62
N THR A 336 -5.38 -7.66 3.86
CA THR A 336 -6.43 -6.92 4.54
C THR A 336 -6.82 -7.62 5.82
N LEU A 337 -6.66 -6.92 6.93
CA LEU A 337 -7.19 -7.28 8.24
C LEU A 337 -8.46 -6.48 8.52
N TYR A 338 -9.27 -6.92 9.47
CA TYR A 338 -10.50 -6.25 9.84
C TYR A 338 -10.52 -5.93 11.33
N ARG A 339 -10.87 -4.68 11.66
CA ARG A 339 -11.03 -4.23 13.04
C ARG A 339 -12.02 -5.13 13.79
N GLY A 340 -11.64 -5.55 14.99
CA GLY A 340 -12.45 -6.44 15.84
C GLY A 340 -12.39 -7.92 15.48
N PHE A 341 -11.61 -8.30 14.45
CA PHE A 341 -11.33 -9.69 14.12
C PHE A 341 -9.88 -10.06 14.47
N PRO A 342 -9.67 -11.07 15.32
CA PRO A 342 -8.33 -11.56 15.61
C PRO A 342 -7.70 -12.21 14.36
N VAL A 343 -6.36 -12.26 14.33
CA VAL A 343 -5.61 -12.72 13.18
C VAL A 343 -4.87 -14.00 13.54
N PRO A 344 -5.25 -15.17 12.99
CA PRO A 344 -4.47 -16.38 13.16
C PRO A 344 -3.12 -16.22 12.45
N VAL A 345 -2.04 -16.56 13.14
CA VAL A 345 -0.68 -16.47 12.61
C VAL A 345 0.04 -17.79 12.80
N GLU A 346 0.68 -18.24 11.73
CA GLU A 346 1.63 -19.35 11.74
C GLU A 346 2.97 -18.86 11.22
N ALA A 347 4.07 -19.24 11.86
CA ALA A 347 5.43 -18.94 11.42
C ALA A 347 6.38 -20.08 11.75
N TRP A 348 7.44 -20.24 10.96
CA TRP A 348 8.47 -21.26 11.19
C TRP A 348 9.82 -20.84 10.59
N LEU A 349 10.89 -21.50 11.02
CA LEU A 349 12.21 -21.35 10.41
C LEU A 349 12.44 -22.50 9.44
N GLU A 350 12.78 -22.19 8.21
CA GLU A 350 13.06 -23.15 7.15
C GLU A 350 14.54 -23.08 6.76
N ALA A 351 15.21 -24.23 6.70
CA ALA A 351 16.56 -24.34 6.18
C ALA A 351 16.51 -24.53 4.66
N GLU A 352 17.10 -23.62 3.88
CA GLU A 352 17.15 -23.74 2.41
C GLU A 352 18.24 -24.70 1.92
N ARG A 353 19.21 -24.98 2.77
CA ARG A 353 20.36 -25.84 2.52
C ARG A 353 20.84 -26.44 3.84
N GLU A 354 21.93 -27.19 3.81
CA GLU A 354 22.58 -27.64 5.04
C GLU A 354 22.91 -26.42 5.92
N ALA A 355 22.29 -26.37 7.10
CA ALA A 355 22.28 -25.21 7.97
C ALA A 355 22.85 -25.59 9.35
N PRO A 356 23.53 -24.66 10.05
CA PRO A 356 23.87 -24.85 11.45
C PRO A 356 22.61 -25.14 12.27
N PRO A 357 22.69 -25.93 13.36
CA PRO A 357 21.52 -26.17 14.21
C PRO A 357 20.95 -24.84 14.73
N LEU A 358 19.63 -24.75 14.82
CA LEU A 358 18.97 -23.61 15.45
C LEU A 358 19.47 -23.46 16.90
N PRO A 359 19.62 -22.22 17.39
CA PRO A 359 20.03 -21.99 18.76
C PRO A 359 18.95 -22.41 19.75
N GLY A 360 19.37 -22.60 21.00
CA GLY A 360 18.46 -22.85 22.10
C GLY A 360 17.52 -21.66 22.37
N ASN A 361 16.44 -21.92 23.12
CA ASN A 361 15.47 -20.93 23.60
C ASN A 361 14.80 -20.10 22.50
N LEU A 362 14.61 -20.69 21.31
CA LEU A 362 13.95 -20.03 20.20
C LEU A 362 12.53 -19.61 20.59
N THR A 363 12.26 -18.32 20.50
CA THR A 363 10.97 -17.70 20.75
C THR A 363 10.53 -16.96 19.49
N LEU A 364 9.28 -17.16 19.08
CA LEU A 364 8.66 -16.40 18.00
C LEU A 364 7.58 -15.49 18.57
N GLU A 365 7.68 -14.21 18.25
CA GLU A 365 6.74 -13.17 18.65
C GLU A 365 6.18 -12.50 17.41
N VAL A 366 4.90 -12.17 17.45
CA VAL A 366 4.21 -11.44 16.39
C VAL A 366 3.60 -10.20 16.98
N SER A 367 3.84 -9.05 16.37
CA SER A 367 3.16 -7.81 16.70
C SER A 367 2.49 -7.19 15.48
N LEU A 368 1.40 -6.46 15.73
CA LEU A 368 0.84 -5.52 14.78
C LEU A 368 1.34 -4.13 15.20
N ALA A 369 2.18 -3.53 14.37
CA ALA A 369 2.71 -2.20 14.58
C ALA A 369 2.00 -1.17 13.69
N LEU A 370 1.84 0.04 14.19
CA LEU A 370 1.48 1.20 13.39
C LEU A 370 2.67 1.63 12.50
N PRO A 371 2.46 2.50 11.49
CA PRO A 371 3.52 2.93 10.59
C PRO A 371 4.71 3.63 11.29
N ASP A 372 4.47 4.25 12.45
CA ASP A 372 5.49 4.86 13.32
C ASP A 372 6.28 3.84 14.15
N GLY A 373 5.96 2.55 14.02
CA GLY A 373 6.62 1.46 14.75
C GLY A 373 6.00 1.13 16.10
N GLU A 374 4.99 1.88 16.58
CA GLU A 374 4.33 1.58 17.85
C GLU A 374 3.54 0.26 17.77
N ALA A 375 3.83 -0.67 18.67
CA ALA A 375 3.13 -1.94 18.73
C ALA A 375 1.71 -1.76 19.30
N GLN A 376 0.69 -1.95 18.46
CA GLN A 376 -0.72 -1.95 18.87
C GLN A 376 -1.10 -3.23 19.61
N SER A 377 -0.59 -4.37 19.15
CA SER A 377 -0.87 -5.68 19.76
C SER A 377 0.32 -6.59 19.58
N THR A 378 0.47 -7.57 20.47
CA THR A 378 1.59 -8.51 20.45
C THR A 378 1.18 -9.86 21.03
N VAL A 379 1.69 -10.94 20.47
CA VAL A 379 1.47 -12.31 20.93
C VAL A 379 2.75 -13.14 20.76
N THR A 380 3.09 -13.93 21.76
CA THR A 380 4.12 -14.96 21.64
C THR A 380 3.49 -16.24 21.09
N LEU A 381 4.06 -16.78 20.01
CA LEU A 381 3.55 -17.98 19.36
C LEU A 381 4.00 -19.24 20.13
N THR A 382 3.18 -20.28 20.07
CA THR A 382 3.46 -21.58 20.69
C THR A 382 3.92 -22.57 19.63
N ALA A 383 5.02 -23.27 19.90
CA ALA A 383 5.53 -24.32 19.01
C ALA A 383 4.62 -25.55 19.03
N ASP A 384 4.38 -26.14 17.86
CA ASP A 384 3.74 -27.43 17.68
C ASP A 384 4.77 -28.58 17.58
N ASP A 385 4.28 -29.81 17.47
CA ASP A 385 5.11 -31.01 17.35
C ASP A 385 5.90 -31.09 16.03
N GLN A 386 5.58 -30.23 15.05
CA GLN A 386 6.20 -30.18 13.72
C GLN A 386 7.23 -29.04 13.60
N GLY A 387 7.48 -28.28 14.66
CA GLY A 387 8.41 -27.15 14.67
C GLY A 387 7.84 -25.87 14.02
N ARG A 388 6.51 -25.80 13.84
CA ARG A 388 5.81 -24.56 13.48
C ARG A 388 5.32 -23.86 14.73
N PHE A 389 5.23 -22.54 14.68
CA PHE A 389 4.77 -21.71 15.76
C PHE A 389 3.43 -21.11 15.39
N GLN A 390 2.43 -21.32 16.23
CA GLN A 390 1.05 -20.88 15.98
C GLN A 390 0.55 -20.00 17.13
N GLY A 391 -0.34 -19.07 16.80
CA GLY A 391 -0.97 -18.19 17.76
C GLY A 391 -2.03 -17.32 17.10
N GLU A 392 -2.73 -16.56 17.92
CA GLU A 392 -3.78 -15.67 17.47
C GLU A 392 -3.47 -14.26 17.96
N LEU A 393 -3.16 -13.38 17.02
CA LEU A 393 -2.88 -11.97 17.31
C LEU A 393 -4.21 -11.28 17.66
N PRO A 394 -4.26 -10.51 18.77
CA PRO A 394 -5.46 -9.77 19.15
C PRO A 394 -6.01 -8.92 18.01
N ALA A 395 -7.33 -8.75 18.00
CA ALA A 395 -8.00 -7.99 16.96
C ALA A 395 -7.43 -6.56 16.83
N PRO A 396 -7.18 -6.08 15.60
CA PRO A 396 -6.76 -4.71 15.39
C PRO A 396 -7.76 -3.72 16.01
N ALA A 397 -7.23 -2.72 16.72
CA ALA A 397 -8.05 -1.71 17.40
C ALA A 397 -8.29 -0.48 16.51
N LEU A 398 -7.34 -0.16 15.64
CA LEU A 398 -7.35 0.99 14.74
C LEU A 398 -7.41 0.54 13.28
N THR A 399 -8.04 1.35 12.44
CA THR A 399 -8.05 1.17 10.99
C THR A 399 -6.91 1.95 10.33
N GLY A 400 -6.55 1.58 9.10
CA GLY A 400 -5.48 2.21 8.33
C GLY A 400 -4.34 1.25 8.01
N ASN A 401 -3.23 1.79 7.53
CA ASN A 401 -2.02 1.00 7.26
C ASN A 401 -1.38 0.54 8.57
N ALA A 402 -0.92 -0.70 8.59
CA ALA A 402 -0.20 -1.29 9.71
C ALA A 402 0.84 -2.28 9.19
N GLN A 403 1.69 -2.79 10.07
CA GLN A 403 2.70 -3.77 9.72
C GLN A 403 2.67 -4.93 10.69
N LEU A 404 2.57 -6.14 10.16
CA LEU A 404 2.81 -7.35 10.93
C LEU A 404 4.32 -7.56 11.04
N VAL A 405 4.82 -7.62 12.26
CA VAL A 405 6.23 -7.87 12.58
C VAL A 405 6.34 -9.21 13.26
N VAL A 406 6.93 -10.19 12.58
CA VAL A 406 7.26 -11.50 13.12
C VAL A 406 8.73 -11.51 13.48
N ARG A 407 9.06 -11.76 14.74
CA ARG A 407 10.43 -11.81 15.23
C ARG A 407 10.71 -13.19 15.80
N ALA A 408 11.74 -13.85 15.27
CA ALA A 408 12.31 -15.06 15.83
C ALA A 408 13.62 -14.71 16.52
N SER A 409 13.73 -15.02 17.82
CA SER A 409 14.90 -14.71 18.64
C SER A 409 15.35 -15.94 19.41
N GLY A 410 16.66 -16.16 19.46
CA GLY A 410 17.31 -17.21 20.25
C GLY A 410 18.75 -16.81 20.57
N ASP A 411 19.51 -17.71 21.19
CA ASP A 411 20.89 -17.43 21.61
C ASP A 411 21.78 -17.07 20.40
N GLY A 412 22.14 -15.79 20.25
CA GLY A 412 22.98 -15.29 19.16
C GLY A 412 22.33 -15.31 17.77
N PHE A 413 21.00 -15.44 17.70
CA PHE A 413 20.25 -15.48 16.44
C PHE A 413 19.04 -14.58 16.52
N THR A 414 18.82 -13.81 15.47
CA THR A 414 17.58 -13.05 15.31
C THR A 414 17.21 -13.00 13.84
N ARG A 415 15.93 -13.22 13.56
CA ARG A 415 15.32 -12.96 12.26
C ARG A 415 14.07 -12.15 12.49
N GLN A 416 13.89 -11.11 11.71
CA GLN A 416 12.67 -10.32 11.71
C GLN A 416 12.06 -10.31 10.32
N ARG A 417 10.75 -10.43 10.28
CA ARG A 417 9.95 -10.24 9.09
C ARG A 417 8.94 -9.13 9.33
N ARG A 418 8.92 -8.13 8.45
CA ARG A 418 7.85 -7.12 8.42
C ARG A 418 7.03 -7.34 7.16
N GLN A 419 5.71 -7.26 7.30
CA GLN A 419 4.77 -7.34 6.21
C GLN A 419 3.70 -6.28 6.39
N ALA A 420 3.62 -5.36 5.42
CA ALA A 420 2.58 -4.35 5.41
C ALA A 420 1.20 -4.97 5.18
N VAL A 421 0.21 -4.43 5.89
CA VAL A 421 -1.20 -4.82 5.84
C VAL A 421 -2.10 -3.58 5.93
N ASN A 422 -3.31 -3.71 5.40
CA ASN A 422 -4.36 -2.72 5.53
C ASN A 422 -5.38 -3.20 6.56
N VAL A 423 -5.70 -2.39 7.55
CA VAL A 423 -6.76 -2.67 8.52
C VAL A 423 -8.01 -1.89 8.13
N LEU A 424 -9.03 -2.59 7.66
CA LEU A 424 -10.32 -2.00 7.33
C LEU A 424 -11.30 -2.10 8.51
N PRO A 425 -12.30 -1.21 8.61
CA PRO A 425 -13.44 -1.49 9.47
C PRO A 425 -14.13 -2.76 9.00
N SER A 426 -14.70 -3.54 9.93
CA SER A 426 -15.50 -4.71 9.57
C SER A 426 -16.81 -4.34 8.89
N ILE A 427 -17.39 -3.21 9.29
CA ILE A 427 -18.59 -2.60 8.72
C ILE A 427 -18.28 -1.11 8.49
N GLY A 428 -18.37 -0.67 7.24
CA GLY A 428 -18.28 0.74 6.87
C GLY A 428 -19.58 1.46 7.20
N ALA A 429 -19.48 2.69 7.69
CA ALA A 429 -20.63 3.55 7.99
C ALA A 429 -20.43 4.91 7.31
N VAL A 430 -21.48 5.43 6.69
CA VAL A 430 -21.43 6.76 6.07
C VAL A 430 -22.76 7.49 6.29
N HIS A 431 -22.68 8.77 6.66
CA HIS A 431 -23.85 9.63 6.87
C HIS A 431 -24.38 10.16 5.53
N ASP A 432 -25.67 9.94 5.25
CA ASP A 432 -26.44 10.53 4.15
C ASP A 432 -27.29 11.69 4.71
N PRO A 433 -26.81 12.95 4.62
CA PRO A 433 -27.53 14.09 5.18
C PRO A 433 -28.81 14.41 4.43
N ALA A 434 -28.87 14.10 3.12
CA ALA A 434 -30.05 14.36 2.30
C ALA A 434 -31.19 13.40 2.63
N GLY A 435 -30.85 12.16 2.97
CA GLY A 435 -31.78 11.12 3.41
C GLY A 435 -32.04 11.08 4.91
N GLY A 436 -31.33 11.89 5.73
CA GLY A 436 -31.45 11.87 7.19
C GLY A 436 -31.16 10.49 7.79
N ARG A 437 -30.13 9.80 7.28
CA ARG A 437 -29.85 8.39 7.62
C ARG A 437 -28.37 8.06 7.54
N VAL A 438 -27.97 6.95 8.14
CA VAL A 438 -26.64 6.35 7.97
C VAL A 438 -26.77 5.10 7.12
N VAL A 439 -25.96 5.00 6.08
CA VAL A 439 -25.82 3.79 5.27
C VAL A 439 -24.65 2.98 5.81
N LEU A 440 -24.89 1.71 6.10
CA LEU A 440 -23.88 0.78 6.56
C LEU A 440 -23.69 -0.35 5.55
N ALA A 441 -22.44 -0.75 5.33
CA ALA A 441 -22.08 -1.82 4.42
C ALA A 441 -21.04 -2.74 5.06
N ALA A 442 -21.21 -4.05 4.87
CA ALA A 442 -20.20 -5.02 5.30
C ALA A 442 -18.96 -4.90 4.40
N GLU A 443 -17.81 -4.66 5.02
CA GLU A 443 -16.51 -4.68 4.34
C GLU A 443 -15.84 -6.05 4.54
N HIS A 444 -16.09 -6.70 5.67
CA HIS A 444 -15.63 -8.08 5.90
C HIS A 444 -16.47 -9.07 5.06
N PRO A 445 -15.84 -9.94 4.24
CA PRO A 445 -16.52 -10.72 3.20
C PRO A 445 -17.51 -11.76 3.73
N ARG A 446 -17.36 -12.18 4.99
CA ARG A 446 -18.27 -13.14 5.63
C ARG A 446 -19.46 -12.50 6.35
N LEU A 447 -19.53 -11.18 6.47
CA LEU A 447 -20.64 -10.50 7.15
C LEU A 447 -21.81 -10.28 6.18
N ASN A 448 -23.01 -10.58 6.65
CA ASN A 448 -24.27 -10.41 5.93
C ASN A 448 -25.42 -10.16 6.91
N ARG A 449 -26.62 -9.90 6.37
CA ARG A 449 -27.83 -9.62 7.16
C ARG A 449 -28.25 -10.74 8.10
N ASP A 450 -27.91 -11.99 7.80
CA ASP A 450 -28.35 -13.16 8.57
C ASP A 450 -27.47 -13.40 9.81
N ASN A 451 -26.26 -12.84 9.81
CA ASN A 451 -25.27 -13.04 10.86
C ASN A 451 -24.81 -11.77 11.57
N THR A 452 -25.39 -10.61 11.23
CA THR A 452 -24.98 -9.30 11.71
C THR A 452 -26.18 -8.45 12.09
N GLU A 453 -26.19 -7.99 13.35
CA GLU A 453 -27.16 -7.04 13.89
C GLU A 453 -26.42 -5.75 14.28
N ILE A 454 -26.88 -4.58 13.79
CA ILE A 454 -26.18 -3.30 13.99
C ILE A 454 -27.05 -2.37 14.83
N ARG A 455 -26.42 -1.75 15.83
CA ARG A 455 -27.05 -0.80 16.75
C ARG A 455 -26.22 0.48 16.84
N GLY A 456 -26.89 1.60 17.07
CA GLY A 456 -26.29 2.91 17.24
C GLY A 456 -26.79 3.58 18.52
N ALA A 457 -26.01 4.54 19.00
CA ALA A 457 -26.42 5.43 20.08
C ALA A 457 -26.06 6.87 19.72
N LEU A 458 -27.07 7.75 19.71
CA LEU A 458 -26.94 9.18 19.45
C LEU A 458 -27.51 9.95 20.64
N ALA A 459 -26.68 10.73 21.33
CA ALA A 459 -27.09 11.49 22.52
C ALA A 459 -27.85 10.66 23.59
N GLY A 460 -27.56 9.36 23.69
CA GLY A 460 -28.21 8.42 24.60
C GLY A 460 -29.48 7.74 24.05
N GLU A 461 -29.96 8.12 22.88
CA GLU A 461 -31.04 7.44 22.17
C GLU A 461 -30.50 6.24 21.38
N ALA A 462 -31.10 5.07 21.58
CA ALA A 462 -30.73 3.85 20.88
C ALA A 462 -31.38 3.81 19.49
N LEU A 463 -30.57 3.55 18.46
CA LEU A 463 -30.97 3.43 17.08
C LEU A 463 -30.67 2.00 16.59
N GLU A 464 -31.54 1.44 15.75
CA GLU A 464 -31.32 0.14 15.13
C GLU A 464 -31.18 0.31 13.61
N ALA A 465 -30.31 -0.48 12.99
CA ALA A 465 -30.16 -0.48 11.54
C ALA A 465 -31.05 -1.57 10.91
N GLU A 466 -31.79 -1.21 9.87
CA GLU A 466 -32.62 -2.13 9.11
C GLU A 466 -31.85 -2.66 7.89
N PRO A 467 -31.89 -3.98 7.61
CA PRO A 467 -31.25 -4.54 6.43
C PRO A 467 -32.00 -4.14 5.16
N VAL A 468 -31.30 -3.51 4.22
CA VAL A 468 -31.82 -3.14 2.89
C VAL A 468 -31.33 -4.05 1.77
N GLY A 469 -30.35 -4.90 2.07
CA GLY A 469 -29.80 -5.92 1.16
C GLY A 469 -29.06 -7.02 1.91
N GLU A 470 -28.36 -7.89 1.18
CA GLU A 470 -27.59 -9.00 1.78
C GLU A 470 -26.44 -8.51 2.68
N THR A 471 -25.78 -7.42 2.29
CA THR A 471 -24.57 -6.89 2.97
C THR A 471 -24.71 -5.40 3.29
N ARG A 472 -25.95 -4.88 3.33
CA ARG A 472 -26.23 -3.45 3.52
C ARG A 472 -27.37 -3.20 4.47
N TRP A 473 -27.23 -2.15 5.27
CA TRP A 473 -28.20 -1.69 6.24
C TRP A 473 -28.37 -0.18 6.16
N THR A 474 -29.50 0.31 6.64
CA THR A 474 -29.76 1.74 6.82
C THR A 474 -30.26 1.99 8.23
N MET A 475 -29.74 3.04 8.86
CA MET A 475 -30.18 3.50 10.18
C MET A 475 -30.77 4.90 10.01
N ALA A 476 -32.06 5.04 10.29
CA ALA A 476 -32.71 6.35 10.28
C ALA A 476 -32.16 7.21 11.43
N LEU A 477 -31.85 8.47 11.14
CA LEU A 477 -31.45 9.44 12.16
C LEU A 477 -32.66 10.27 12.58
N PRO A 478 -32.77 10.65 13.87
CA PRO A 478 -33.74 11.64 14.30
C PRO A 478 -33.42 13.02 13.68
N GLU A 479 -34.33 13.99 13.80
CA GLU A 479 -34.05 15.36 13.33
C GLU A 479 -32.79 15.92 14.02
N LEU A 480 -31.75 16.17 13.23
CA LEU A 480 -30.48 16.69 13.70
C LEU A 480 -30.48 18.22 13.63
N ASP A 481 -29.91 18.87 14.65
CA ASP A 481 -29.54 20.27 14.57
C ASP A 481 -28.26 20.40 13.71
N PRO A 482 -28.31 21.10 12.56
CA PRO A 482 -27.15 21.27 11.68
C PRO A 482 -26.01 22.05 12.32
N ASP A 483 -26.27 22.82 13.38
CA ASP A 483 -25.28 23.63 14.10
C ASP A 483 -24.61 22.88 15.26
N LEU A 484 -24.98 21.61 15.50
CA LEU A 484 -24.41 20.75 16.54
C LEU A 484 -23.60 19.60 15.96
N ARG A 485 -22.32 19.53 16.34
CA ARG A 485 -21.43 18.40 16.09
C ARG A 485 -21.70 17.31 17.13
N GLN A 486 -22.15 16.14 16.69
CA GLN A 486 -22.60 15.07 17.58
C GLN A 486 -22.00 13.72 17.20
N PRO A 487 -21.40 12.97 18.14
CA PRO A 487 -20.88 11.64 17.86
C PRO A 487 -22.01 10.61 17.86
N LEU A 488 -22.12 9.85 16.76
CA LEU A 488 -22.88 8.62 16.71
C LEU A 488 -21.94 7.45 17.05
N THR A 489 -22.24 6.75 18.14
CA THR A 489 -21.55 5.51 18.50
C THR A 489 -22.25 4.34 17.82
N LEU A 490 -21.47 3.44 17.23
CA LEU A 490 -21.97 2.29 16.47
C LEU A 490 -21.38 1.00 17.05
N SER A 491 -22.22 -0.02 17.16
CA SER A 491 -21.86 -1.37 17.61
C SER A 491 -22.53 -2.41 16.72
N ALA A 492 -21.90 -3.56 16.57
CA ALA A 492 -22.49 -4.68 15.85
C ALA A 492 -22.34 -5.97 16.63
N ARG A 493 -23.42 -6.74 16.73
CA ARG A 493 -23.39 -8.13 17.20
C ARG A 493 -23.28 -9.03 15.98
N VAL A 494 -22.18 -9.77 15.91
CA VAL A 494 -21.87 -10.66 14.79
C VAL A 494 -21.78 -12.09 15.28
N THR A 495 -22.39 -13.03 14.55
CA THR A 495 -22.26 -14.47 14.86
C THR A 495 -21.61 -15.21 13.69
N LEU A 496 -20.36 -15.64 13.86
CA LEU A 496 -19.62 -16.40 12.84
C LEU A 496 -19.10 -17.70 13.45
N ASP A 497 -19.21 -18.80 12.71
CA ASP A 497 -18.75 -20.14 13.11
C ASP A 497 -19.29 -20.61 14.48
N GLY A 498 -20.48 -20.12 14.87
CA GLY A 498 -21.12 -20.42 16.16
C GLY A 498 -20.66 -19.53 17.32
N GLU A 499 -19.74 -18.59 17.09
CA GLU A 499 -19.29 -17.63 18.08
C GLU A 499 -19.93 -16.26 17.85
N THR A 500 -20.57 -15.72 18.89
CA THR A 500 -21.12 -14.37 18.88
C THR A 500 -20.12 -13.39 19.49
N ARG A 501 -19.83 -12.30 18.77
CA ARG A 501 -18.91 -11.25 19.18
C ARG A 501 -19.56 -9.88 19.03
N GLU A 502 -19.20 -8.97 19.92
CA GLU A 502 -19.63 -7.57 19.85
C GLU A 502 -18.48 -6.73 19.32
N LEU A 503 -18.73 -6.05 18.21
CA LEU A 503 -17.77 -5.22 17.50
C LEU A 503 -18.07 -3.76 17.83
N SER A 504 -17.07 -3.05 18.35
CA SER A 504 -17.09 -1.58 18.36
C SER A 504 -16.79 -1.11 16.94
N LEU A 505 -17.71 -0.37 16.33
CA LEU A 505 -17.51 0.23 15.00
C LEU A 505 -16.88 1.63 15.14
N PRO A 506 -16.27 2.18 14.09
CA PRO A 506 -15.74 3.54 14.15
C PRO A 506 -16.84 4.53 14.52
N ARG A 507 -16.51 5.52 15.37
CA ARG A 507 -17.44 6.59 15.72
C ARG A 507 -17.69 7.44 14.48
N LEU A 508 -18.95 7.76 14.20
CA LEU A 508 -19.32 8.60 13.08
C LEU A 508 -19.67 9.99 13.59
N MET A 509 -18.95 11.01 13.17
CA MET A 509 -19.24 12.39 13.56
C MET A 509 -20.33 12.97 12.64
N LEU A 510 -21.47 13.33 13.22
CA LEU A 510 -22.53 14.03 12.52
C LEU A 510 -22.26 15.54 12.56
N ASN A 511 -22.49 16.22 11.43
CA ASN A 511 -22.21 17.64 11.22
C ASN A 511 -20.79 18.09 11.63
N PRO A 512 -19.71 17.55 11.02
CA PRO A 512 -18.35 17.86 11.48
C PRO A 512 -17.92 19.32 11.33
N ASP A 513 -18.60 20.14 10.50
CA ASP A 513 -18.31 21.58 10.33
C ASP A 513 -19.01 22.49 11.36
N ALA A 514 -19.84 21.91 12.23
CA ALA A 514 -20.62 22.66 13.20
C ALA A 514 -19.71 23.26 14.30
N ARG A 515 -19.98 24.51 14.71
CA ARG A 515 -19.14 25.26 15.65
C ARG A 515 -19.26 24.82 17.12
N VAL A 516 -20.28 24.03 17.46
CA VAL A 516 -20.60 23.62 18.83
C VAL A 516 -20.62 22.10 18.91
N GLY A 517 -19.73 21.51 19.72
CA GLY A 517 -19.66 20.07 19.96
C GLY A 517 -20.34 19.68 21.27
N ILE A 518 -21.17 18.64 21.25
CA ILE A 518 -21.69 18.00 22.47
C ILE A 518 -20.92 16.70 22.68
N ALA A 519 -19.99 16.69 23.64
CA ALA A 519 -19.32 15.47 24.07
C ALA A 519 -20.28 14.66 24.96
N GLY A 520 -20.60 13.44 24.53
CA GLY A 520 -21.34 12.47 25.34
C GLY A 520 -20.53 12.04 26.55
N VAL A 521 -21.14 12.11 27.73
CA VAL A 521 -20.58 11.75 29.03
C VAL A 521 -20.50 10.22 29.16
N ASP A 522 -19.29 9.70 29.45
CA ASP A 522 -19.11 8.49 30.26
C ASP A 522 -17.82 8.60 31.08
N ALA A 523 -17.94 8.39 32.38
CA ALA A 523 -16.93 8.64 33.40
C ALA A 523 -16.21 7.35 33.85
N GLY A 524 -14.96 7.47 34.29
CA GLY A 524 -14.28 6.43 35.08
C GLY A 524 -12.98 6.93 35.75
N PRO A 525 -12.62 6.43 36.95
CA PRO A 525 -12.15 7.30 38.04
C PRO A 525 -10.72 7.03 38.52
N THR A 526 -9.95 8.07 38.86
CA THR A 526 -8.79 7.96 39.77
C THR A 526 -8.56 9.25 40.57
N LEU A 527 -8.88 9.16 41.88
CA LEU A 527 -8.18 9.65 43.09
C LEU A 527 -7.09 10.74 42.89
N SER A 528 -7.01 11.85 43.63
CA SER A 528 -7.05 11.96 45.11
C SER A 528 -7.30 13.40 45.58
N ALA A 529 -7.87 13.50 46.79
CA ALA A 529 -8.15 14.71 47.54
C ALA A 529 -6.95 15.27 48.33
N GLU A 530 -7.17 16.48 48.87
CA GLU A 530 -6.44 17.22 49.94
C GLU A 530 -5.27 18.12 49.48
N ARG A 531 -5.05 19.38 49.94
CA ARG A 531 -5.68 20.28 50.92
C ARG A 531 -4.83 21.60 50.99
N PHE A 532 -5.47 22.76 51.26
CA PHE A 532 -4.94 24.12 51.59
C PHE A 532 -4.12 24.86 50.51
N GLY A 533 -4.23 26.17 50.25
CA GLY A 533 -5.00 27.28 50.80
C GLY A 533 -4.52 28.61 50.16
N ASP A 534 -5.40 29.59 50.18
CA ASP A 534 -5.17 31.04 50.01
C ASP A 534 -4.90 31.67 48.62
N ALA A 535 -5.33 32.92 48.55
CA ALA A 535 -5.69 33.79 47.43
C ALA A 535 -4.61 34.09 46.37
N GLY A 536 -5.08 34.45 45.17
CA GLY A 536 -4.28 35.22 44.20
C GLY A 536 -4.53 34.87 42.74
N GLU A 537 -5.45 35.61 42.15
CA GLU A 537 -5.67 35.84 40.72
C GLU A 537 -4.42 35.65 39.80
N ALA A 538 -4.48 34.66 38.91
CA ALA A 538 -3.75 34.61 37.64
C ALA A 538 -4.40 33.56 36.71
N ALA A 539 -4.85 34.00 35.53
CA ALA A 539 -5.27 33.12 34.46
C ALA A 539 -4.05 32.31 33.95
N ALA A 540 -4.21 30.98 33.89
CA ALA A 540 -3.28 30.03 33.28
C ALA A 540 -3.99 29.34 32.09
N PRO A 541 -3.22 28.86 31.09
CA PRO A 541 -3.66 28.75 29.71
C PRO A 541 -4.64 27.60 29.49
N GLU A 542 -5.50 27.75 28.48
CA GLU A 542 -6.27 26.65 27.90
C GLU A 542 -5.31 25.50 27.57
N ALA A 543 -5.55 24.34 28.18
CA ALA A 543 -4.80 23.13 27.88
C ALA A 543 -5.01 22.80 26.40
N GLU A 544 -3.93 22.76 25.63
CA GLU A 544 -3.98 22.29 24.26
C GLU A 544 -4.49 20.83 24.22
N PRO A 545 -5.35 20.49 23.24
CA PRO A 545 -5.75 19.10 23.03
C PRO A 545 -4.53 18.22 22.79
N SER A 546 -4.52 17.04 23.41
CA SER A 546 -3.43 16.08 23.29
C SER A 546 -3.22 15.69 21.82
N LEU A 547 -1.98 15.36 21.44
CA LEU A 547 -1.65 14.91 20.07
C LEU A 547 -2.51 13.72 19.65
N ALA A 548 -2.93 12.86 20.59
CA ALA A 548 -3.85 11.75 20.35
C ALA A 548 -5.28 12.22 19.97
N ASP A 549 -5.79 13.29 20.58
CA ASP A 549 -7.10 13.85 20.23
C ASP A 549 -7.06 14.56 18.86
N ARG A 550 -5.94 15.21 18.53
CA ARG A 550 -5.71 15.82 17.20
C ARG A 550 -5.50 14.79 16.09
N LEU A 551 -4.85 13.66 16.39
CA LEU A 551 -4.70 12.54 15.44
C LEU A 551 -6.04 11.83 15.19
N VAL A 552 -6.87 11.66 16.23
CA VAL A 552 -8.21 11.08 16.11
C VAL A 552 -9.17 12.04 15.39
N GLU A 553 -9.02 13.36 15.49
CA GLU A 553 -9.76 14.32 14.66
C GLU A 553 -9.25 14.40 13.22
N GLY A 554 -7.93 14.42 13.00
CA GLY A 554 -7.33 14.46 11.65
C GLY A 554 -7.60 13.22 10.81
N VAL A 555 -7.69 12.04 11.43
CA VAL A 555 -8.05 10.77 10.77
C VAL A 555 -9.56 10.66 10.51
N ASN A 556 -10.39 11.41 11.24
CA ASN A 556 -11.86 11.37 11.12
C ASN A 556 -12.47 12.51 10.28
N ASP A 557 -11.74 13.57 9.94
CA ASP A 557 -12.33 14.78 9.33
C ASP A 557 -12.39 14.83 7.79
N LEU A 558 -11.92 13.82 7.06
CA LEU A 558 -12.12 13.73 5.61
C LEU A 558 -12.69 12.43 4.99
N PRO A 559 -12.88 11.29 5.69
CA PRO A 559 -13.44 10.11 5.02
C PRO A 559 -14.98 10.10 4.87
N ALA A 560 -15.72 11.02 5.48
CA ALA A 560 -17.18 10.91 5.56
C ALA A 560 -17.97 11.66 4.46
N ARG A 561 -17.46 12.79 3.93
CA ARG A 561 -18.23 13.62 2.98
C ARG A 561 -18.14 13.17 1.52
N LEU A 562 -17.11 12.43 1.14
CA LEU A 562 -16.87 12.02 -0.24
C LEU A 562 -17.36 10.59 -0.54
N ARG A 563 -17.54 9.74 0.47
CA ARG A 563 -17.93 8.32 0.27
C ARG A 563 -19.38 8.11 -0.19
N LEU A 564 -20.29 9.06 0.04
CA LEU A 564 -21.71 8.93 -0.34
C LEU A 564 -22.17 9.78 -1.53
N ALA A 565 -21.60 10.97 -1.78
CA ALA A 565 -21.96 11.77 -2.96
C ALA A 565 -21.64 11.07 -4.29
N TRP A 566 -20.78 10.04 -4.25
CA TRP A 566 -20.29 9.32 -5.43
C TRP A 566 -20.94 7.95 -5.68
N GLN A 567 -21.50 7.28 -4.65
CA GLN A 567 -22.10 5.94 -4.81
C GLN A 567 -23.62 5.93 -5.02
N GLU A 568 -24.31 7.07 -4.81
CA GLU A 568 -25.68 7.30 -5.29
C GLU A 568 -25.69 8.54 -6.19
N GLY A 569 -25.92 8.32 -7.49
CA GLY A 569 -25.80 9.34 -8.52
C GLY A 569 -26.62 10.59 -8.22
N TRP A 570 -25.98 11.75 -8.26
CA TRP A 570 -26.58 13.06 -8.02
C TRP A 570 -27.44 13.53 -9.20
N PRO A 571 -28.79 13.61 -9.11
CA PRO A 571 -29.61 14.22 -10.15
C PRO A 571 -30.01 15.67 -9.81
N GLY A 572 -29.70 16.20 -8.61
CA GLY A 572 -30.29 17.46 -8.12
C GLY A 572 -29.46 18.75 -8.16
N LEU A 573 -28.12 18.72 -8.24
CA LEU A 573 -27.29 19.94 -8.22
C LEU A 573 -27.02 20.47 -9.61
N VAL A 574 -26.93 19.60 -10.63
CA VAL A 574 -26.63 20.03 -12.00
C VAL A 574 -27.79 20.85 -12.59
N GLU A 575 -29.03 20.56 -12.21
CA GLU A 575 -30.18 21.40 -12.58
C GLU A 575 -30.24 22.71 -11.79
N ARG A 576 -29.79 22.71 -10.53
CA ARG A 576 -29.77 23.93 -9.70
C ARG A 576 -28.65 24.89 -10.07
N VAL A 577 -27.51 24.38 -10.53
CA VAL A 577 -26.38 25.18 -11.03
C VAL A 577 -26.63 25.71 -12.46
N ARG A 578 -27.34 24.96 -13.32
CA ARG A 578 -27.81 25.48 -14.63
C ARG A 578 -28.82 26.62 -14.50
N GLY A 579 -29.65 26.62 -13.45
CA GLY A 579 -30.57 27.73 -13.18
C GLY A 579 -29.86 29.01 -12.72
N TRP A 580 -28.77 28.88 -11.95
CA TRP A 580 -28.04 30.02 -11.40
C TRP A 580 -27.10 30.69 -12.42
N SER A 581 -26.56 29.92 -13.39
CA SER A 581 -25.72 30.44 -14.49
C SER A 581 -26.49 31.19 -15.58
N GLN A 582 -27.83 31.13 -15.59
CA GLN A 582 -28.67 31.88 -16.53
C GLN A 582 -29.18 33.22 -15.95
N GLY A 583 -28.91 33.49 -14.68
CA GLY A 583 -29.26 34.76 -14.03
C GLY A 583 -28.23 35.86 -14.35
N PRO A 584 -28.66 37.10 -14.69
CA PRO A 584 -27.73 38.22 -14.91
C PRO A 584 -26.88 38.55 -13.67
N MET A 585 -27.35 38.18 -12.47
CA MET A 585 -26.63 38.32 -11.20
C MET A 585 -25.33 37.52 -11.13
N PHE A 586 -25.24 36.35 -11.75
CA PHE A 586 -24.03 35.52 -11.75
C PHE A 586 -22.89 36.21 -12.54
N TRP A 587 -23.20 36.76 -13.71
CA TRP A 587 -22.24 37.51 -14.51
C TRP A 587 -21.80 38.81 -13.83
N ILE A 588 -22.70 39.49 -13.13
CA ILE A 588 -22.35 40.68 -12.34
C ILE A 588 -21.39 40.30 -11.21
N LEU A 589 -21.67 39.23 -10.45
CA LEU A 589 -20.79 38.75 -9.38
C LEU A 589 -19.43 38.32 -9.92
N LEU A 590 -19.40 37.57 -11.03
CA LEU A 590 -18.18 37.10 -11.68
C LEU A 590 -17.28 38.27 -12.12
N VAL A 591 -17.84 39.27 -12.79
CA VAL A 591 -17.12 40.48 -13.21
C VAL A 591 -16.60 41.27 -12.01
N LEU A 592 -17.37 41.33 -10.93
CA LEU A 592 -16.98 42.05 -9.70
C LEU A 592 -15.84 41.35 -8.97
N THR A 593 -15.83 40.00 -8.91
CA THR A 593 -14.70 39.22 -8.39
C THR A 593 -13.45 39.35 -9.27
N ILE A 594 -13.59 39.28 -10.59
CA ILE A 594 -12.45 39.46 -11.52
C ILE A 594 -11.89 40.87 -11.40
N GLY A 595 -12.75 41.89 -11.28
CA GLY A 595 -12.36 43.27 -11.04
C GLY A 595 -11.61 43.45 -9.72
N LEU A 596 -12.06 42.80 -8.64
CA LEU A 596 -11.40 42.85 -7.33
C LEU A 596 -10.01 42.18 -7.36
N VAL A 597 -9.88 41.08 -8.09
CA VAL A 597 -8.61 40.35 -8.27
C VAL A 597 -7.63 41.19 -9.11
N MET A 598 -8.09 41.80 -10.21
CA MET A 598 -7.26 42.71 -11.00
C MET A 598 -6.82 43.94 -10.21
N LEU A 599 -7.71 44.52 -9.40
CA LEU A 599 -7.38 45.68 -8.55
C LEU A 599 -6.28 45.31 -7.53
N ARG A 600 -6.36 44.10 -6.95
CA ARG A 600 -5.38 43.58 -6.00
C ARG A 600 -4.03 43.29 -6.65
N LEU A 601 -4.02 42.83 -7.90
CA LEU A 601 -2.79 42.61 -8.68
C LEU A 601 -2.15 43.94 -9.12
N LEU A 602 -2.95 44.94 -9.50
CA LEU A 602 -2.48 46.29 -9.82
C LEU A 602 -1.87 46.99 -8.60
N TRP A 603 -2.47 46.85 -7.42
CA TRP A 603 -1.93 47.38 -6.16
C TRP A 603 -0.60 46.74 -5.76
N ARG A 604 -0.42 45.45 -6.02
CA ARG A 604 0.85 44.74 -5.81
C ARG A 604 1.95 45.19 -6.77
N HIS A 605 1.58 45.67 -7.97
CA HIS A 605 2.55 46.07 -8.98
C HIS A 605 3.03 47.52 -8.81
N THR A 606 2.22 48.39 -8.21
CA THR A 606 2.59 49.80 -7.95
C THR A 606 3.38 50.00 -6.66
N SER A 607 3.35 49.04 -5.72
CA SER A 607 4.06 49.14 -4.44
C SER A 607 5.51 48.63 -4.47
N ARG A 608 6.07 48.28 -5.65
CA ARG A 608 7.44 47.74 -5.80
C ARG A 608 8.43 48.68 -6.50
N SER A 609 8.08 49.94 -6.73
CA SER A 609 9.01 50.93 -7.30
C SER A 609 9.23 52.10 -6.34
N ALA A 610 10.08 51.91 -5.33
CA ALA A 610 10.85 52.98 -4.68
C ALA A 610 11.78 52.43 -3.57
N SER A 611 12.90 51.80 -3.92
CA SER A 611 14.11 51.86 -3.07
C SER A 611 15.36 51.32 -3.78
N THR A 612 16.01 52.15 -4.58
CA THR A 612 17.46 52.07 -4.78
C THR A 612 17.97 53.48 -5.00
N ARG A 613 18.46 54.10 -3.92
CA ARG A 613 19.24 55.34 -3.98
C ARG A 613 20.57 55.09 -3.30
N GLU A 614 21.63 55.18 -4.11
CA GLU A 614 23.04 55.25 -3.74
C GLU A 614 23.29 56.02 -2.44
N ARG A 615 24.19 55.49 -1.61
CA ARG A 615 24.96 56.31 -0.67
C ARG A 615 26.43 55.90 -0.71
N ARG A 616 27.23 56.80 -1.28
CA ARG A 616 28.69 56.84 -1.26
C ARG A 616 29.21 57.39 0.08
N ASP A 617 30.45 56.98 0.36
CA ASP A 617 31.54 57.65 1.12
C ASP A 617 31.57 57.56 2.67
N PRO A 618 32.76 57.72 3.33
CA PRO A 618 34.17 57.71 2.86
C PRO A 618 35.17 56.94 3.79
N HIS A 619 36.47 57.02 3.42
CA HIS A 619 37.74 56.76 4.16
C HIS A 619 37.64 56.63 5.71
N VAL A 620 38.35 55.72 6.38
CA VAL A 620 39.82 55.48 6.47
C VAL A 620 40.07 54.02 6.83
#